data_AF-A0A8H7EKE3-F1
#
_entry.id   AF-A0A8H7EKE3-F1
#
_cell.length_a   1.000
_cell.length_b   1.000
_cell.length_c   1.000
_cell.angle_alpha   90.00
_cell.angle_beta   90.00
_cell.angle_gamma   90.00
#
_symmetry.space_group_name_H-M   'P 1'
#
loop_
_entity.id
_entity.type
_entity.pdbx_description
1 polymer ?
#
loop_
_entity_poly.entity_id
_entity_poly.type
_entity_poly.pdbx_seq_one_letter_code
_entity_poly.pdbx_strand_id
1 'polypeptide(L)'
;MPPIARPRRLVGVSLKMYFDLPSTLSYIRGVLQLDGDAWNARIDLFVIPDFVSLTESARILEPSSIILGAQDTFWEDKGAYTGEVSPLVLRQAGARIVEIGHAERRAAFGETDETVANKAGAAARNGLIPLVCIGEKTHHSVASAAVGAAIQECKPQVMSVLAAVPDDTEVILAYEPVWAIGAKEPADPDHVVNVTKELRNMAAGRTGTTRIVYGGSAGPGTFAKISEGVDGLFLGRFAHDIKNLNKVIQEPSMSRYETSTSTTTSSTGHHHYDTSNSNNNSNGSGLFDNHVACMTSNHDHKYATNDAHLGATTARDAETLSAGSTARNESTTRMMDGPNALEKDFSRQEPYGNGYGGQTHLDASVDSGTALHQIRTAGSISISPELFEKLYLSPPNKVKGDLRKTFGNPTPLALIGFLLSLHPLSMTLMGWRGAGGSGAASTGWYYFAGGLLMILGGVGEWILGNTFPFVVFCSFGAFWLGFAATLQPFYNSYGAYANANVAGSTGLESVGFNVGLAYFLIMMGLLCLVYLICSIRTNLIFFLIFFTLVPAFGLLAGSYLQAANGRAALAAKLAEAAGAFCFVTCLCGWYIFLAIMLASVDFPLDLPLVDLSSVVKGASEKRKVDHME
;
A
#
# COMPACT_ATOMS: atom_id res chain seq x y z
N MET A 1 6.58 10.28 50.10
CA MET A 1 7.26 9.23 49.32
C MET A 1 8.55 9.82 48.75
N PRO A 2 9.62 9.03 48.52
CA PRO A 2 10.68 9.45 47.61
C PRO A 2 10.09 9.66 46.21
N PRO A 3 10.65 10.55 45.37
CA PRO A 3 10.21 10.69 43.99
C PRO A 3 10.45 9.38 43.24
N ILE A 4 9.46 8.93 42.46
CA ILE A 4 9.60 7.76 41.59
C ILE A 4 10.74 8.06 40.61
N ALA A 5 11.78 7.24 40.62
CA ALA A 5 12.93 7.39 39.73
C ALA A 5 12.46 7.19 38.28
N ARG A 6 12.30 8.28 37.52
CA ARG A 6 11.92 8.22 36.10
C ARG A 6 12.84 7.23 35.35
N PRO A 7 12.32 6.41 34.43
CA PRO A 7 13.10 5.41 33.69
C PRO A 7 14.28 6.03 32.92
N ARG A 8 15.23 5.22 32.44
CA ARG A 8 16.31 5.70 31.56
C ARG A 8 15.72 6.28 30.27
N ARG A 9 16.35 7.36 29.76
CA ARG A 9 15.85 8.05 28.57
C ARG A 9 15.98 7.13 27.38
N LEU A 10 14.97 7.05 26.53
CA LEU A 10 14.92 6.04 25.47
C LEU A 10 15.23 6.68 24.11
N VAL A 11 16.32 6.25 23.47
CA VAL A 11 16.69 6.68 22.11
C VAL A 11 16.71 5.47 21.22
N GLY A 12 16.15 5.57 20.01
CA GLY A 12 16.40 4.54 19.02
C GLY A 12 16.06 4.91 17.61
N VAL A 13 16.38 3.99 16.70
CA VAL A 13 16.33 4.21 15.26
C VAL A 13 15.58 3.09 14.57
N SER A 14 14.56 3.42 13.78
CA SER A 14 13.97 2.48 12.82
C SER A 14 14.68 2.62 11.48
N LEU A 15 15.30 1.53 11.01
CA LEU A 15 16.01 1.52 9.72
C LEU A 15 15.04 1.43 8.53
N LYS A 16 13.79 1.00 8.79
CA LYS A 16 12.76 0.75 7.79
C LYS A 16 13.35 -0.11 6.66
N MET A 17 13.10 0.24 5.39
CA MET A 17 13.59 -0.48 4.22
C MET A 17 14.47 0.43 3.34
N TYR A 18 15.49 1.07 3.92
CA TYR A 18 16.42 1.97 3.20
C TYR A 18 17.81 1.37 2.93
N PHE A 19 18.18 0.30 3.63
CA PHE A 19 19.49 -0.33 3.54
C PHE A 19 19.38 -1.72 2.91
N ASP A 20 20.43 -2.14 2.21
CA ASP A 20 20.65 -3.55 1.89
C ASP A 20 21.29 -4.28 3.08
N LEU A 21 21.32 -5.63 3.04
CA LEU A 21 21.84 -6.44 4.13
C LEU A 21 23.28 -6.06 4.55
N PRO A 22 24.25 -5.85 3.63
CA PRO A 22 25.57 -5.33 3.99
C PRO A 22 25.53 -3.97 4.70
N SER A 23 24.71 -3.02 4.21
CA SER A 23 24.58 -1.69 4.81
C SER A 23 23.94 -1.74 6.20
N THR A 24 22.90 -2.56 6.40
CA THR A 24 22.29 -2.78 7.72
C THR A 24 23.32 -3.33 8.70
N LEU A 25 24.04 -4.40 8.35
CA LEU A 25 25.04 -4.99 9.23
C LEU A 25 26.25 -4.06 9.47
N SER A 26 26.58 -3.18 8.52
CA SER A 26 27.57 -2.12 8.72
C SER A 26 27.08 -1.06 9.72
N TYR A 27 25.83 -0.62 9.58
CA TYR A 27 25.20 0.34 10.48
C TYR A 27 25.06 -0.22 11.90
N ILE A 28 24.65 -1.48 12.08
CA ILE A 28 24.54 -2.15 13.39
C ILE A 28 25.90 -2.23 14.09
N ARG A 29 26.99 -2.52 13.37
CA ARG A 29 28.36 -2.44 13.93
C ARG A 29 28.77 -1.01 14.31
N GLY A 30 28.25 0.00 13.61
CA GLY A 30 28.40 1.41 13.99
C GLY A 30 27.63 1.77 15.26
N VAL A 31 26.39 1.29 15.40
CA VAL A 31 25.55 1.44 16.59
C VAL A 31 26.20 0.81 17.82
N LEU A 32 26.81 -0.38 17.67
CA LEU A 32 27.61 -1.03 18.72
C LEU A 32 28.71 -0.14 19.30
N GLN A 33 29.35 0.72 18.49
CA GLN A 33 30.39 1.63 18.99
C GLN A 33 29.85 2.74 19.90
N LEU A 34 28.53 2.97 19.91
CA LEU A 34 27.86 4.00 20.71
C LEU A 34 27.30 3.49 22.05
N ASP A 35 27.44 2.19 22.35
CA ASP A 35 26.90 1.59 23.59
C ASP A 35 27.48 2.27 24.85
N GLY A 36 28.81 2.46 24.90
CA GLY A 36 29.47 3.14 26.02
C GLY A 36 29.05 4.60 26.19
N ASP A 37 28.88 5.33 25.08
CA ASP A 37 28.41 6.72 25.07
C ASP A 37 26.97 6.83 25.61
N ALA A 38 26.06 5.99 25.09
CA ALA A 38 24.66 5.94 25.55
C ALA A 38 24.55 5.47 27.01
N TRP A 39 25.36 4.47 27.40
CA TRP A 39 25.42 3.98 28.77
C TRP A 39 25.76 5.10 29.75
N ASN A 40 26.83 5.86 29.47
CA ASN A 40 27.32 6.99 30.25
C ASN A 40 26.30 8.14 30.30
N ALA A 41 25.64 8.45 29.17
CA ALA A 41 24.56 9.45 29.10
C ALA A 41 23.29 9.05 29.88
N ARG A 42 23.21 7.81 30.41
CA ARG A 42 22.00 7.21 31.03
C ARG A 42 20.82 7.08 30.06
N ILE A 43 21.15 6.78 28.81
CA ILE A 43 20.22 6.49 27.72
C ILE A 43 20.11 4.97 27.55
N ASP A 44 18.90 4.46 27.34
CA ASP A 44 18.67 3.14 26.78
C ASP A 44 18.63 3.31 25.26
N LEU A 45 19.61 2.72 24.56
CA LEU A 45 19.72 2.80 23.10
C LEU A 45 19.05 1.58 22.47
N PHE A 46 18.21 1.78 21.47
CA PHE A 46 17.59 0.69 20.70
C PHE A 46 17.73 0.88 19.19
N VAL A 47 17.70 -0.22 18.43
CA VAL A 47 17.77 -0.20 16.97
C VAL A 47 16.85 -1.25 16.37
N ILE A 48 16.15 -0.88 15.30
CA ILE A 48 15.12 -1.70 14.66
C ILE A 48 15.51 -1.93 13.19
N PRO A 49 16.34 -2.95 12.90
CA PRO A 49 16.67 -3.38 11.54
C PRO A 49 15.51 -4.15 10.88
N ASP A 50 15.71 -4.56 9.63
CA ASP A 50 14.79 -5.44 8.91
C ASP A 50 14.79 -6.88 9.49
N PHE A 51 13.76 -7.67 9.15
CA PHE A 51 13.63 -9.05 9.64
C PHE A 51 14.75 -9.99 9.17
N VAL A 52 15.33 -9.77 7.99
CA VAL A 52 16.33 -10.69 7.39
C VAL A 52 17.67 -10.54 8.10
N SER A 53 18.04 -9.32 8.49
CA SER A 53 19.26 -9.02 9.23
C SER A 53 19.13 -9.17 10.75
N LEU A 54 17.93 -9.41 11.30
CA LEU A 54 17.65 -9.42 12.74
C LEU A 54 18.54 -10.38 13.54
N THR A 55 18.69 -11.64 13.10
CA THR A 55 19.45 -12.68 13.83
C THR A 55 20.96 -12.42 13.85
N GLU A 56 21.51 -11.87 12.76
CA GLU A 56 22.93 -11.47 12.71
C GLU A 56 23.16 -10.16 13.48
N SER A 57 22.17 -9.26 13.47
CA SER A 57 22.18 -8.05 14.32
C SER A 57 22.20 -8.41 15.81
N ALA A 58 21.47 -9.46 16.23
CA ALA A 58 21.52 -9.97 17.60
C ALA A 58 22.92 -10.48 17.99
N ARG A 59 23.63 -11.18 17.08
CA ARG A 59 25.01 -11.62 17.31
C ARG A 59 25.99 -10.45 17.43
N ILE A 60 25.83 -9.43 16.58
CA ILE A 60 26.68 -8.22 16.63
C ILE A 60 26.46 -7.44 17.93
N LEU A 61 25.23 -7.40 18.45
CA LEU A 61 24.86 -6.65 19.66
C LEU A 61 24.94 -7.44 20.98
N GLU A 62 25.22 -8.76 20.94
CA GLU A 62 25.37 -9.60 22.14
C GLU A 62 26.23 -9.00 23.27
N PRO A 63 27.42 -8.40 23.02
CA PRO A 63 28.28 -7.89 24.09
C PRO A 63 27.86 -6.50 24.63
N SER A 64 26.67 -5.99 24.29
CA SER A 64 26.26 -4.59 24.52
C SER A 64 24.99 -4.45 25.36
N SER A 65 24.71 -3.22 25.83
CA SER A 65 23.43 -2.88 26.47
C SER A 65 22.32 -2.50 25.48
N ILE A 66 22.61 -2.51 24.16
CA ILE A 66 21.72 -2.01 23.11
C ILE A 66 20.53 -2.96 22.88
N ILE A 67 19.33 -2.40 22.89
CA ILE A 67 18.09 -3.15 22.76
C ILE A 67 17.78 -3.37 21.27
N LEU A 68 17.85 -4.61 20.80
CA LEU A 68 17.39 -4.97 19.47
C LEU A 68 15.86 -4.99 19.40
N GLY A 69 15.28 -4.38 18.37
CA GLY A 69 13.85 -4.43 18.07
C GLY A 69 13.53 -4.97 16.67
N ALA A 70 12.25 -5.25 16.42
CA ALA A 70 11.71 -5.65 15.12
C ALA A 70 10.66 -4.65 14.59
N GLN A 71 10.50 -4.52 13.26
CA GLN A 71 9.67 -3.47 12.62
C GLN A 71 8.16 -3.76 12.62
N ASP A 72 7.76 -5.00 12.89
CA ASP A 72 6.38 -5.45 13.05
C ASP A 72 6.37 -6.84 13.73
N THR A 73 5.18 -7.32 14.11
CA THR A 73 4.91 -8.72 14.45
C THR A 73 3.50 -9.10 13.99
N PHE A 74 3.26 -10.37 13.68
CA PHE A 74 1.89 -10.88 13.61
C PHE A 74 1.29 -11.06 15.02
N TRP A 75 -0.03 -11.27 15.13
CA TRP A 75 -0.72 -11.44 16.41
C TRP A 75 -0.91 -12.90 16.87
N GLU A 76 -0.53 -13.89 16.05
CA GLU A 76 -0.50 -15.32 16.43
C GLU A 76 0.93 -15.83 16.62
N ASP A 77 1.13 -16.75 17.56
CA ASP A 77 2.46 -17.31 17.87
C ASP A 77 2.90 -18.37 16.83
N LYS A 78 1.94 -19.00 16.14
CA LYS A 78 2.11 -20.01 15.09
C LYS A 78 0.83 -20.14 14.25
N GLY A 79 0.94 -20.52 12.98
CA GLY A 79 -0.21 -20.86 12.14
C GLY A 79 0.11 -20.81 10.64
N ALA A 80 -0.92 -20.91 9.80
CA ALA A 80 -0.80 -20.91 8.33
C ALA A 80 -0.69 -19.48 7.75
N TYR A 81 0.23 -18.67 8.29
CA TYR A 81 0.39 -17.25 7.96
C TYR A 81 1.66 -17.03 7.13
N THR A 82 1.60 -17.40 5.85
CA THR A 82 2.77 -17.36 4.95
C THR A 82 3.28 -15.92 4.75
N GLY A 83 4.54 -15.67 5.12
CA GLY A 83 5.19 -14.36 5.02
C GLY A 83 5.12 -13.50 6.30
N GLU A 84 4.28 -13.87 7.26
CA GLU A 84 4.19 -13.22 8.57
C GLU A 84 5.29 -13.72 9.53
N VAL A 85 5.68 -12.90 10.50
CA VAL A 85 6.68 -13.26 11.53
C VAL A 85 6.02 -13.25 12.91
N SER A 86 6.10 -14.37 13.65
CA SER A 86 5.46 -14.47 14.97
C SER A 86 6.30 -13.86 16.10
N PRO A 87 5.66 -13.32 17.14
CA PRO A 87 6.36 -12.66 18.25
C PRO A 87 7.25 -13.63 19.03
N LEU A 88 6.87 -14.91 19.10
CA LEU A 88 7.69 -15.99 19.63
C LEU A 88 9.02 -16.14 18.88
N VAL A 89 8.97 -16.12 17.54
CA VAL A 89 10.19 -16.22 16.70
C VAL A 89 11.03 -14.96 16.81
N LEU A 90 10.43 -13.77 16.86
CA LEU A 90 11.17 -12.51 17.10
C LEU A 90 11.90 -12.54 18.45
N ARG A 91 11.22 -13.01 19.51
CA ARG A 91 11.82 -13.15 20.84
C ARG A 91 12.97 -14.16 20.88
N GLN A 92 12.88 -15.23 20.10
CA GLN A 92 13.96 -16.23 19.93
C GLN A 92 15.11 -15.71 19.06
N ALA A 93 14.83 -14.88 18.06
CA ALA A 93 15.81 -14.23 17.18
C ALA A 93 16.63 -13.12 17.86
N GLY A 94 16.35 -12.82 19.14
CA GLY A 94 17.06 -11.83 19.95
C GLY A 94 16.37 -10.49 20.12
N ALA A 95 15.20 -10.28 19.48
CA ALA A 95 14.44 -9.04 19.68
C ALA A 95 13.91 -8.93 21.13
N ARG A 96 13.79 -7.69 21.59
CA ARG A 96 13.33 -7.31 22.93
C ARG A 96 12.25 -6.23 22.90
N ILE A 97 12.23 -5.41 21.85
CA ILE A 97 11.18 -4.46 21.49
C ILE A 97 10.55 -4.90 20.16
N VAL A 98 9.30 -4.52 19.90
CA VAL A 98 8.73 -4.55 18.53
C VAL A 98 7.93 -3.29 18.26
N GLU A 99 8.20 -2.66 17.12
CA GLU A 99 7.47 -1.51 16.55
C GLU A 99 6.12 -2.01 16.00
N ILE A 100 5.01 -1.38 16.40
CA ILE A 100 3.64 -1.81 16.07
C ILE A 100 2.81 -0.58 15.70
N GLY A 101 2.03 -0.67 14.62
CA GLY A 101 1.10 0.40 14.24
C GLY A 101 1.78 1.69 13.77
N HIS A 102 3.05 1.63 13.35
CA HIS A 102 3.76 2.76 12.75
C HIS A 102 2.94 3.40 11.61
N ALA A 103 2.99 4.71 11.44
CA ALA A 103 2.10 5.44 10.54
C ALA A 103 2.12 4.92 9.07
N GLU A 104 3.29 4.48 8.57
CA GLU A 104 3.40 3.84 7.26
C GLU A 104 2.66 2.49 7.19
N ARG A 105 2.62 1.71 8.28
CA ARG A 105 1.89 0.44 8.34
C ARG A 105 0.38 0.65 8.34
N ARG A 106 -0.11 1.55 9.19
CA ARG A 106 -1.54 1.99 9.19
C ARG A 106 -1.98 2.54 7.83
N ALA A 107 -1.07 3.19 7.08
CA ALA A 107 -1.38 3.80 5.79
C ALA A 107 -1.25 2.85 4.57
N ALA A 108 -0.32 1.89 4.58
CA ALA A 108 -0.03 1.02 3.44
C ALA A 108 -0.46 -0.44 3.62
N PHE A 109 -0.66 -0.90 4.86
CA PHE A 109 -1.05 -2.28 5.21
C PHE A 109 -2.40 -2.32 5.96
N GLY A 110 -3.07 -1.18 6.14
CA GLY A 110 -4.45 -1.10 6.63
C GLY A 110 -4.63 -1.30 8.14
N GLU A 111 -3.56 -1.26 8.94
CA GLU A 111 -3.62 -1.58 10.37
C GLU A 111 -4.58 -0.65 11.16
N THR A 112 -5.58 -1.28 11.76
CA THR A 112 -6.57 -0.67 12.67
C THR A 112 -6.10 -0.72 14.12
N ASP A 113 -6.71 0.07 15.00
CA ASP A 113 -6.43 0.03 16.45
C ASP A 113 -6.65 -1.36 17.05
N GLU A 114 -7.62 -2.12 16.54
CA GLU A 114 -7.84 -3.53 16.90
C GLU A 114 -6.66 -4.42 16.50
N THR A 115 -6.15 -4.33 15.26
CA THR A 115 -4.97 -5.11 14.85
C THR A 115 -3.71 -4.71 15.62
N VAL A 116 -3.57 -3.42 15.97
CA VAL A 116 -2.45 -2.89 16.76
C VAL A 116 -2.53 -3.37 18.21
N ALA A 117 -3.72 -3.39 18.81
CA ALA A 117 -3.95 -3.95 20.14
C ALA A 117 -3.68 -5.46 20.19
N ASN A 118 -4.17 -6.22 19.20
CA ASN A 118 -3.90 -7.66 19.08
C ASN A 118 -2.40 -7.95 18.96
N LYS A 119 -1.67 -7.18 18.15
CA LYS A 119 -0.20 -7.26 18.04
C LYS A 119 0.52 -6.85 19.32
N ALA A 120 0.05 -5.82 20.04
CA ALA A 120 0.65 -5.37 21.29
C ALA A 120 0.50 -6.42 22.41
N GLY A 121 -0.69 -7.03 22.55
CA GLY A 121 -0.90 -8.17 23.43
C GLY A 121 -0.07 -9.41 23.04
N ALA A 122 0.13 -9.62 21.73
CA ALA A 122 0.97 -10.69 21.20
C ALA A 122 2.47 -10.50 21.48
N ALA A 123 2.97 -9.26 21.43
CA ALA A 123 4.31 -8.92 21.89
C ALA A 123 4.45 -9.18 23.41
N ALA A 124 3.53 -8.63 24.20
CA ALA A 124 3.54 -8.70 25.66
C ALA A 124 3.54 -10.15 26.17
N ARG A 125 2.64 -11.02 25.66
CA ARG A 125 2.55 -12.43 26.09
C ARG A 125 3.81 -13.26 25.78
N ASN A 126 4.65 -12.79 24.85
CA ASN A 126 5.94 -13.39 24.51
C ASN A 126 7.14 -12.71 25.22
N GLY A 127 6.91 -11.76 26.12
CA GLY A 127 7.99 -11.03 26.80
C GLY A 127 8.79 -10.10 25.88
N LEU A 128 8.16 -9.58 24.82
CA LEU A 128 8.61 -8.42 24.06
C LEU A 128 7.92 -7.16 24.59
N ILE A 129 8.64 -6.04 24.59
CA ILE A 129 8.08 -4.72 24.91
C ILE A 129 7.40 -4.18 23.64
N PRO A 130 6.07 -3.95 23.63
CA PRO A 130 5.42 -3.28 22.51
C PRO A 130 5.82 -1.79 22.47
N LEU A 131 6.41 -1.37 21.36
CA LEU A 131 6.59 0.03 20.96
C LEU A 131 5.46 0.36 19.98
N VAL A 132 4.45 1.06 20.48
CA VAL A 132 3.21 1.34 19.77
C VAL A 132 3.23 2.77 19.25
N CYS A 133 3.15 2.92 17.94
CA CYS A 133 3.00 4.21 17.30
C CYS A 133 1.54 4.69 17.35
N ILE A 134 1.39 5.94 17.80
CA ILE A 134 0.12 6.62 18.01
C ILE A 134 0.21 8.06 17.49
N GLY A 135 -0.87 8.58 16.91
CA GLY A 135 -0.89 9.96 16.44
C GLY A 135 -2.17 10.35 15.72
N GLU A 136 -2.44 11.65 15.73
CA GLU A 136 -3.59 12.27 15.08
C GLU A 136 -3.32 12.57 13.60
N LYS A 137 -4.37 12.53 12.78
CA LYS A 137 -4.33 12.85 11.35
C LYS A 137 -4.86 14.24 11.04
N THR A 138 -5.70 14.81 11.90
CA THR A 138 -6.16 16.20 11.78
C THR A 138 -5.10 17.19 12.29
N HIS A 139 -5.14 18.40 11.76
CA HIS A 139 -4.33 19.53 12.24
C HIS A 139 -5.21 20.78 12.25
N HIS A 140 -5.26 21.48 13.37
CA HIS A 140 -6.11 22.65 13.57
C HIS A 140 -5.25 23.90 13.84
N SER A 141 -5.63 25.04 13.26
CA SER A 141 -4.89 26.31 13.39
C SER A 141 -5.04 27.01 14.75
N VAL A 142 -5.90 26.51 15.64
CA VAL A 142 -6.12 27.04 16.99
C VAL A 142 -5.57 26.04 18.00
N ALA A 143 -4.51 26.38 18.71
CA ALA A 143 -3.72 25.45 19.53
C ALA A 143 -4.54 24.64 20.55
N SER A 144 -5.51 25.26 21.24
CA SER A 144 -6.38 24.57 22.19
C SER A 144 -7.33 23.56 21.52
N ALA A 145 -7.78 23.85 20.30
CA ALA A 145 -8.56 22.91 19.49
C ALA A 145 -7.68 21.80 18.89
N ALA A 146 -6.42 22.09 18.54
CA ALA A 146 -5.47 21.11 18.03
C ALA A 146 -5.13 20.04 19.06
N VAL A 147 -4.75 20.45 20.29
CA VAL A 147 -4.50 19.52 21.40
C VAL A 147 -5.77 18.72 21.73
N GLY A 148 -6.93 19.38 21.79
CA GLY A 148 -8.21 18.72 22.03
C GLY A 148 -8.57 17.65 20.99
N ALA A 149 -8.40 17.95 19.70
CA ALA A 149 -8.63 17.01 18.60
C ALA A 149 -7.63 15.85 18.63
N ALA A 150 -6.34 16.15 18.85
CA ALA A 150 -5.29 15.13 18.94
C ALA A 150 -5.55 14.12 20.06
N ILE A 151 -6.02 14.58 21.22
CA ILE A 151 -6.43 13.72 22.34
C ILE A 151 -7.60 12.80 21.94
N GLN A 152 -8.61 13.31 21.22
CA GLN A 152 -9.75 12.48 20.79
C GLN A 152 -9.33 11.42 19.75
N GLU A 153 -8.42 11.75 18.82
CA GLU A 153 -7.89 10.78 17.85
C GLU A 153 -6.93 9.75 18.47
N CYS A 154 -6.08 10.15 19.43
CA CYS A 154 -5.09 9.25 20.04
C CYS A 154 -5.69 8.35 21.13
N LYS A 155 -6.75 8.79 21.82
CA LYS A 155 -7.39 8.03 22.90
C LYS A 155 -7.81 6.60 22.51
N PRO A 156 -8.52 6.32 21.39
CA PRO A 156 -8.83 4.94 21.01
C PRO A 156 -7.58 4.10 20.71
N GLN A 157 -6.55 4.70 20.11
CA GLN A 157 -5.28 4.05 19.78
C GLN A 157 -4.53 3.61 21.05
N VAL A 158 -4.51 4.45 22.09
CA VAL A 158 -3.91 4.13 23.39
C VAL A 158 -4.78 3.14 24.18
N MET A 159 -6.07 3.44 24.37
CA MET A 159 -6.92 2.66 25.27
C MET A 159 -7.15 1.22 24.81
N SER A 160 -7.19 0.96 23.50
CA SER A 160 -7.26 -0.40 22.95
C SER A 160 -6.01 -1.22 23.27
N VAL A 161 -4.82 -0.62 23.11
CA VAL A 161 -3.52 -1.22 23.43
C VAL A 161 -3.35 -1.45 24.93
N LEU A 162 -3.69 -0.46 25.77
CA LEU A 162 -3.57 -0.61 27.22
C LEU A 162 -4.55 -1.65 27.79
N ALA A 163 -5.67 -1.92 27.11
CA ALA A 163 -6.59 -3.00 27.45
C ALA A 163 -6.13 -4.40 26.98
N ALA A 164 -5.25 -4.46 25.97
CA ALA A 164 -4.72 -5.72 25.42
C ALA A 164 -3.37 -6.16 26.03
N VAL A 165 -2.67 -5.25 26.71
CA VAL A 165 -1.35 -5.50 27.33
C VAL A 165 -1.48 -5.58 28.86
N PRO A 166 -1.04 -6.67 29.53
CA PRO A 166 -1.13 -6.81 30.99
C PRO A 166 -0.57 -5.61 31.76
N ASP A 167 -1.21 -5.24 32.88
CA ASP A 167 -0.95 -3.98 33.60
C ASP A 167 0.45 -3.83 34.21
N ASP A 168 1.20 -4.91 34.34
CA ASP A 168 2.58 -4.97 34.84
C ASP A 168 3.63 -4.89 33.71
N THR A 169 3.22 -5.13 32.46
CA THR A 169 4.10 -5.14 31.30
C THR A 169 4.47 -3.73 30.88
N GLU A 170 5.75 -3.52 30.55
CA GLU A 170 6.25 -2.25 30.02
C GLU A 170 5.68 -1.97 28.63
N VAL A 171 5.29 -0.71 28.39
CA VAL A 171 4.81 -0.21 27.09
C VAL A 171 5.61 1.02 26.70
N ILE A 172 6.00 1.10 25.43
CA ILE A 172 6.54 2.32 24.84
C ILE A 172 5.49 2.91 23.90
N LEU A 173 5.11 4.16 24.10
CA LEU A 173 4.22 4.90 23.21
C LEU A 173 5.06 5.86 22.35
N ALA A 174 5.13 5.61 21.05
CA ALA A 174 5.77 6.51 20.09
C ALA A 174 4.73 7.50 19.54
N TYR A 175 4.82 8.75 19.97
CA TYR A 175 3.92 9.81 19.50
C TYR A 175 4.42 10.39 18.17
N GLU A 176 3.62 10.19 17.13
CA GLU A 176 3.89 10.51 15.73
C GLU A 176 2.74 11.35 15.15
N PRO A 177 2.69 12.68 15.36
CA PRO A 177 1.65 13.54 14.78
C PRO A 177 1.69 13.41 13.25
N VAL A 178 0.69 12.71 12.67
CA VAL A 178 0.80 12.09 11.34
C VAL A 178 0.85 13.16 10.24
N TRP A 179 0.20 14.29 10.47
CA TRP A 179 0.23 15.47 9.62
C TRP A 179 1.62 16.14 9.51
N ALA A 180 2.52 15.91 10.48
CA ALA A 180 3.88 16.44 10.50
C ALA A 180 4.92 15.49 9.86
N ILE A 181 4.54 14.24 9.54
CA ILE A 181 5.46 13.25 8.99
C ILE A 181 5.86 13.63 7.57
N GLY A 182 7.12 14.06 7.40
CA GLY A 182 7.64 14.55 6.12
C GLY A 182 7.24 16.00 5.78
N ALA A 183 6.66 16.75 6.73
CA ALA A 183 6.46 18.19 6.60
C ALA A 183 7.81 18.95 6.58
N LYS A 184 7.80 20.19 6.09
CA LYS A 184 9.00 21.07 6.07
C LYS A 184 9.43 21.50 7.47
N GLU A 185 8.48 21.59 8.39
CA GLU A 185 8.67 22.03 9.77
C GLU A 185 8.20 20.90 10.71
N PRO A 186 8.86 20.68 11.85
CA PRO A 186 8.40 19.71 12.86
C PRO A 186 7.10 20.18 13.52
N ALA A 187 6.41 19.28 14.20
CA ALA A 187 5.30 19.67 15.07
C ALA A 187 5.78 20.64 16.17
N ASP A 188 4.90 21.56 16.56
CA ASP A 188 5.20 22.56 17.58
C ASP A 188 5.52 21.91 18.95
N PRO A 189 6.57 22.35 19.67
CA PRO A 189 6.96 21.75 20.94
C PRO A 189 5.87 21.78 22.01
N ASP A 190 5.09 22.86 22.12
CA ASP A 190 4.03 22.97 23.12
C ASP A 190 2.85 22.06 22.76
N HIS A 191 2.52 21.90 21.47
CA HIS A 191 1.56 20.87 21.03
C HIS A 191 2.03 19.46 21.43
N VAL A 192 3.29 19.13 21.14
CA VAL A 192 3.87 17.82 21.49
C VAL A 192 3.87 17.59 23.00
N VAL A 193 4.28 18.57 23.80
CA VAL A 193 4.32 18.45 25.27
C VAL A 193 2.91 18.32 25.85
N ASN A 194 1.94 19.10 25.38
CA ASN A 194 0.58 19.05 25.91
C ASN A 194 -0.15 17.74 25.56
N VAL A 195 -0.03 17.25 24.31
CA VAL A 195 -0.61 15.96 23.94
C VAL A 195 0.07 14.82 24.71
N THR A 196 1.41 14.77 24.78
CA THR A 196 2.12 13.68 25.47
C THR A 196 1.93 13.67 26.99
N LYS A 197 1.66 14.81 27.63
CA LYS A 197 1.20 14.87 29.03
C LYS A 197 -0.14 14.15 29.22
N GLU A 198 -1.12 14.37 28.33
CA GLU A 198 -2.42 13.67 28.41
C GLU A 198 -2.35 12.19 28.03
N LEU A 199 -1.49 11.81 27.07
CA LEU A 199 -1.21 10.39 26.78
C LEU A 199 -0.60 9.68 28.00
N ARG A 200 0.22 10.39 28.80
CA ARG A 200 0.74 9.87 30.08
C ARG A 200 -0.34 9.75 31.14
N ASN A 201 -1.29 10.68 31.21
CA ASN A 201 -2.44 10.61 32.10
C ASN A 201 -3.32 9.38 31.81
N MET A 202 -3.53 9.02 30.53
CA MET A 202 -4.27 7.81 30.14
C MET A 202 -3.62 6.51 30.65
N ALA A 203 -2.28 6.47 30.75
CA ALA A 203 -1.53 5.31 31.21
C ALA A 203 -1.26 5.28 32.73
N ALA A 204 -1.59 6.35 33.47
CA ALA A 204 -1.16 6.56 34.85
C ALA A 204 -1.71 5.55 35.88
N GLY A 205 -2.71 4.74 35.52
CA GLY A 205 -3.24 3.66 36.37
C GLY A 205 -2.46 2.34 36.32
N ARG A 206 -1.50 2.19 35.39
CA ARG A 206 -0.75 0.93 35.19
C ARG A 206 0.37 0.76 36.21
N THR A 207 0.71 -0.51 36.49
CA THR A 207 1.83 -0.87 37.39
C THR A 207 3.16 -1.03 36.64
N GLY A 208 3.10 -1.43 35.38
CA GLY A 208 4.22 -1.51 34.46
C GLY A 208 4.65 -0.13 33.97
N THR A 209 5.94 -0.02 33.61
CA THR A 209 6.49 1.26 33.11
C THR A 209 5.81 1.64 31.79
N THR A 210 5.33 2.88 31.68
CA THR A 210 4.97 3.46 30.38
C THR A 210 5.98 4.56 30.03
N ARG A 211 6.72 4.37 28.94
CA ARG A 211 7.60 5.39 28.35
C ARG A 211 6.93 6.03 27.16
N ILE A 212 7.08 7.33 26.98
CA ILE A 212 6.60 8.04 25.79
C ILE A 212 7.81 8.61 25.04
N VAL A 213 7.94 8.33 23.75
CA VAL A 213 8.98 8.89 22.88
C VAL A 213 8.35 9.67 21.73
N TYR A 214 9.02 10.72 21.26
CA TYR A 214 8.57 11.44 20.07
C TYR A 214 9.18 10.82 18.81
N GLY A 215 8.33 10.37 17.88
CA GLY A 215 8.71 9.76 16.60
C GLY A 215 8.58 10.69 15.38
N GLY A 216 8.15 11.93 15.59
CA GLY A 216 8.11 12.95 14.53
C GLY A 216 9.50 13.42 14.09
N SER A 217 9.55 14.43 13.22
CA SER A 217 10.82 14.97 12.72
C SER A 217 11.68 15.53 13.86
N ALA A 218 12.84 14.91 14.11
CA ALA A 218 13.68 15.14 15.28
C ALA A 218 15.18 15.05 14.99
N GLY A 219 15.97 15.80 15.76
CA GLY A 219 17.43 15.84 15.74
C GLY A 219 17.99 16.59 16.95
N PRO A 220 19.27 17.05 16.92
CA PRO A 220 19.88 17.79 18.01
C PRO A 220 19.10 19.06 18.36
N GLY A 221 18.84 19.27 19.64
CA GLY A 221 18.02 20.36 20.16
C GLY A 221 16.51 20.13 20.07
N THR A 222 16.03 19.01 19.51
CA THR A 222 14.61 18.65 19.57
C THR A 222 14.22 18.25 21.00
N PHE A 223 14.93 17.31 21.62
CA PHE A 223 14.54 16.78 22.93
C PHE A 223 14.48 17.87 24.01
N ALA A 224 15.46 18.79 24.03
CA ALA A 224 15.50 19.91 24.97
C ALA A 224 14.18 20.73 25.03
N LYS A 225 13.46 20.84 23.90
CA LYS A 225 12.20 21.59 23.80
C LYS A 225 10.96 20.80 24.24
N ILE A 226 11.04 19.47 24.28
CA ILE A 226 9.89 18.58 24.56
C ILE A 226 10.10 17.68 25.80
N SER A 227 11.22 17.84 26.51
CA SER A 227 11.66 16.98 27.62
C SER A 227 10.75 16.95 28.85
N GLU A 228 9.75 17.82 28.93
CA GLU A 228 8.69 17.72 29.93
C GLU A 228 7.65 16.64 29.62
N GLY A 229 7.36 16.41 28.33
CA GLY A 229 6.31 15.51 27.87
C GLY A 229 6.81 14.10 27.56
N VAL A 230 8.01 13.96 27.00
CA VAL A 230 8.58 12.68 26.54
C VAL A 230 9.81 12.22 27.33
N ASP A 231 9.95 10.90 27.44
CA ASP A 231 11.11 10.20 28.02
C ASP A 231 12.24 9.98 26.99
N GLY A 232 12.05 10.36 25.72
CA GLY A 232 13.10 10.27 24.70
C GLY A 232 12.63 10.47 23.25
N LEU A 233 13.41 9.95 22.31
CA LEU A 233 13.25 10.17 20.86
C LEU A 233 13.29 8.85 20.08
N PHE A 234 12.42 8.74 19.08
CA PHE A 234 12.44 7.67 18.08
C PHE A 234 12.76 8.28 16.71
N LEU A 235 13.81 7.80 16.05
CA LEU A 235 14.44 8.48 14.92
C LEU A 235 14.33 7.68 13.63
N GLY A 236 13.95 8.37 12.56
CA GLY A 236 14.02 7.86 11.19
C GLY A 236 15.29 8.32 10.46
N ARG A 237 15.12 8.77 9.21
CA ARG A 237 16.20 9.04 8.24
C ARG A 237 17.38 9.86 8.77
N PHE A 238 17.15 10.82 9.65
CA PHE A 238 18.21 11.68 10.18
C PHE A 238 19.34 10.88 10.87
N ALA A 239 18.97 9.83 11.62
CA ALA A 239 19.90 9.00 12.37
C ALA A 239 20.56 7.87 11.54
N HIS A 240 20.18 7.70 10.27
CA HIS A 240 20.81 6.73 9.37
C HIS A 240 22.26 7.10 9.01
N ASP A 241 22.67 8.35 9.24
CA ASP A 241 24.08 8.68 9.50
C ASP A 241 24.38 8.45 11.00
N ILE A 242 25.27 7.49 11.29
CA ILE A 242 25.67 7.14 12.66
C ILE A 242 26.26 8.34 13.43
N LYS A 243 26.86 9.32 12.75
CA LYS A 243 27.38 10.55 13.36
C LYS A 243 26.25 11.45 13.87
N ASN A 244 25.08 11.41 13.22
CA ASN A 244 23.90 12.15 13.64
C ASN A 244 23.21 11.48 14.83
N LEU A 245 23.20 10.14 14.90
CA LEU A 245 22.78 9.42 16.11
C LEU A 245 23.67 9.78 17.30
N ASN A 246 25.00 9.77 17.13
CA ASN A 246 25.92 10.12 18.22
C ASN A 246 25.73 11.58 18.71
N LYS A 247 25.50 12.55 17.81
CA LYS A 247 25.16 13.94 18.21
C LYS A 247 23.93 14.05 19.12
N VAL A 248 22.94 13.17 18.96
CA VAL A 248 21.75 13.14 19.83
C VAL A 248 22.07 12.46 21.17
N ILE A 249 22.84 11.37 21.17
CA ILE A 249 23.28 10.67 22.39
C ILE A 249 24.13 11.59 23.28
N GLN A 250 25.01 12.38 22.68
CA GLN A 250 25.94 13.31 23.34
C GLN A 250 25.30 14.66 23.72
N GLU A 251 24.00 14.87 23.44
CA GLU A 251 23.36 16.15 23.75
C GLU A 251 23.23 16.33 25.28
N PRO A 252 23.64 17.47 25.87
CA PRO A 252 23.56 17.66 27.32
C PRO A 252 22.13 17.55 27.87
N SER A 253 21.12 17.89 27.07
CA SER A 253 19.70 17.71 27.39
C SER A 253 19.31 16.23 27.56
N MET A 254 20.04 15.31 26.92
CA MET A 254 19.85 13.87 26.95
C MET A 254 20.63 13.20 28.09
N SER A 255 21.71 13.81 28.59
CA SER A 255 22.33 13.43 29.87
C SER A 255 21.49 13.91 31.06
N ARG A 256 21.44 13.14 32.15
CA ARG A 256 20.60 13.44 33.32
C ARG A 256 21.35 14.12 34.47
N TYR A 257 22.32 14.98 34.14
CA TYR A 257 23.32 15.51 35.06
C TYR A 257 22.94 16.87 35.68
N GLU A 258 21.75 16.98 36.27
CA GLU A 258 21.48 18.07 37.21
C GLU A 258 22.08 17.72 38.58
N THR A 259 23.30 18.19 38.80
CA THR A 259 23.90 18.17 40.14
C THR A 259 23.21 19.25 40.96
N SER A 260 22.30 18.88 41.87
CA SER A 260 21.71 19.82 42.81
C SER A 260 22.76 20.29 43.81
N THR A 261 23.54 21.32 43.45
CA THR A 261 24.52 21.96 44.34
C THR A 261 23.79 22.70 45.45
N SER A 262 23.57 22.00 46.57
CA SER A 262 23.13 22.61 47.83
C SER A 262 24.21 23.57 48.33
N THR A 263 24.02 24.87 48.07
CA THR A 263 24.94 25.94 48.46
C THR A 263 25.05 26.04 49.98
N THR A 264 25.98 25.29 50.55
CA THR A 264 26.20 25.21 52.01
C THR A 264 27.11 26.35 52.44
N THR A 265 26.61 27.59 52.42
CA THR A 265 27.34 28.76 52.92
C THR A 265 27.22 28.89 54.43
N SER A 266 28.18 28.33 55.15
CA SER A 266 28.30 28.44 56.60
C SER A 266 29.30 29.53 57.02
N SER A 267 28.82 30.71 57.42
CA SER A 267 29.63 31.68 58.18
C SER A 267 28.79 32.68 59.00
N THR A 268 28.83 32.51 60.33
CA THR A 268 28.88 33.57 61.37
C THR A 268 28.26 34.95 61.03
N GLY A 269 27.13 35.29 61.69
CA GLY A 269 26.48 36.60 61.55
C GLY A 269 26.92 37.68 62.56
N HIS A 270 26.22 38.81 62.57
CA HIS A 270 26.24 39.81 63.66
C HIS A 270 24.91 40.61 63.74
N HIS A 271 24.84 41.47 64.75
CA HIS A 271 23.66 42.07 65.39
C HIS A 271 22.67 42.96 64.58
N HIS A 272 21.45 43.00 65.13
CA HIS A 272 20.68 44.20 65.57
C HIS A 272 19.46 44.74 64.77
N TYR A 273 18.32 44.75 65.50
CA TYR A 273 17.33 45.82 65.70
C TYR A 273 16.49 46.40 64.54
N ASP A 274 15.16 46.37 64.74
CA ASP A 274 14.16 47.44 64.56
C ASP A 274 14.00 48.21 63.22
N THR A 275 12.86 48.84 62.90
CA THR A 275 11.44 48.69 63.30
C THR A 275 10.58 49.37 62.23
N SER A 276 9.31 48.94 62.08
CA SER A 276 8.23 49.74 61.47
C SER A 276 8.42 50.09 59.97
N ASN A 277 7.49 50.73 59.24
CA ASN A 277 6.15 51.22 59.60
C ASN A 277 5.20 51.20 58.38
N SER A 278 3.89 51.43 58.60
CA SER A 278 2.96 52.29 57.82
C SER A 278 3.17 52.44 56.28
N ASN A 279 2.20 52.42 55.37
CA ASN A 279 0.77 52.85 55.36
C ASN A 279 0.38 53.07 53.87
N ASN A 280 -0.87 53.26 53.41
CA ASN A 280 -2.22 52.99 53.93
C ASN A 280 -3.25 53.19 52.79
N ASN A 281 -4.45 52.60 52.88
CA ASN A 281 -5.73 53.12 52.34
C ASN A 281 -5.87 53.39 50.81
N SER A 282 -7.04 53.61 50.20
CA SER A 282 -8.49 53.37 50.47
C SER A 282 -9.24 53.63 49.13
N ASN A 283 -10.51 53.30 48.86
CA ASN A 283 -11.60 52.50 49.45
C ASN A 283 -12.53 52.07 48.28
N GLY A 284 -13.58 51.23 48.39
CA GLY A 284 -14.15 50.54 49.55
C GLY A 284 -15.70 50.60 49.52
N SER A 285 -16.39 49.51 49.93
CA SER A 285 -17.87 49.34 50.02
C SER A 285 -18.67 49.44 48.70
N GLY A 286 -19.73 48.67 48.43
CA GLY A 286 -20.47 47.63 49.17
C GLY A 286 -21.47 46.92 48.21
N LEU A 287 -22.54 46.22 48.61
CA LEU A 287 -23.10 45.88 49.92
C LEU A 287 -24.24 44.82 49.70
N PHE A 288 -24.31 43.73 50.49
CA PHE A 288 -25.43 42.73 50.58
C PHE A 288 -25.82 41.90 49.30
N ASP A 289 -26.58 40.79 49.35
CA ASP A 289 -26.66 39.62 50.28
C ASP A 289 -27.63 38.52 49.71
N ASN A 290 -27.68 37.35 50.35
CA ASN A 290 -28.75 36.33 50.36
C ASN A 290 -29.13 35.51 49.09
N HIS A 291 -28.68 34.24 49.09
CA HIS A 291 -29.49 33.00 49.26
C HIS A 291 -30.65 32.57 48.31
N VAL A 292 -30.85 31.24 48.29
CA VAL A 292 -31.97 30.42 47.73
C VAL A 292 -32.06 30.35 46.18
N ALA A 293 -32.53 29.27 45.52
CA ALA A 293 -32.14 27.84 45.48
C ALA A 293 -33.29 26.96 44.91
N CYS A 294 -32.92 25.93 44.13
CA CYS A 294 -33.68 24.68 43.88
C CYS A 294 -34.89 24.64 42.90
N MET A 295 -35.21 23.40 42.47
CA MET A 295 -36.46 22.89 41.85
C MET A 295 -36.79 23.28 40.37
N THR A 296 -37.44 22.46 39.52
CA THR A 296 -37.78 21.00 39.52
C THR A 296 -38.07 20.49 38.09
N SER A 297 -38.23 19.17 37.92
CA SER A 297 -38.67 18.45 36.70
C SER A 297 -40.19 18.45 36.45
N ASN A 298 -40.66 18.29 35.20
CA ASN A 298 -41.38 17.07 34.74
C ASN A 298 -41.94 17.11 33.27
N HIS A 299 -42.47 15.95 32.86
CA HIS A 299 -43.32 15.57 31.71
C HIS A 299 -44.37 16.63 31.24
N ASP A 300 -45.02 16.56 30.06
CA ASP A 300 -45.70 15.35 29.51
C ASP A 300 -46.21 15.39 28.03
N HIS A 301 -46.47 14.20 27.48
CA HIS A 301 -47.50 13.73 26.52
C HIS A 301 -48.07 14.47 25.26
N LYS A 302 -48.19 13.66 24.16
CA LYS A 302 -49.38 13.34 23.29
C LYS A 302 -49.69 14.05 21.94
N TYR A 303 -49.97 13.18 20.93
CA TYR A 303 -50.98 13.28 19.83
C TYR A 303 -50.85 14.38 18.74
N ALA A 304 -51.37 14.27 17.49
CA ALA A 304 -51.91 13.11 16.71
C ALA A 304 -52.13 13.41 15.19
N THR A 305 -52.15 12.33 14.38
CA THR A 305 -53.04 12.04 13.21
C THR A 305 -53.00 12.77 11.85
N ASN A 306 -53.47 11.99 10.83
CA ASN A 306 -53.91 12.29 9.45
C ASN A 306 -52.80 12.47 8.39
N ASP A 307 -52.77 11.74 7.26
CA ASP A 307 -53.80 11.35 6.24
C ASP A 307 -54.12 12.49 5.26
N ALA A 308 -54.40 12.29 3.97
CA ALA A 308 -54.54 11.09 3.10
C ALA A 308 -53.90 11.40 1.71
N HIS A 309 -53.99 10.71 0.55
CA HIS A 309 -54.49 9.44 -0.05
C HIS A 309 -53.82 9.42 -1.48
N LEU A 310 -53.89 8.50 -2.46
CA LEU A 310 -54.39 7.14 -2.84
C LEU A 310 -53.49 6.75 -4.07
N GLY A 311 -53.54 5.63 -4.81
CA GLY A 311 -54.29 4.36 -4.89
C GLY A 311 -53.98 3.73 -6.29
N ALA A 312 -54.42 2.54 -6.72
CA ALA A 312 -54.83 1.29 -6.06
C ALA A 312 -55.10 0.22 -7.16
N THR A 313 -54.76 -1.05 -6.91
CA THR A 313 -55.19 -2.29 -7.65
C THR A 313 -54.80 -2.41 -9.16
N THR A 314 -54.79 -3.58 -9.83
CA THR A 314 -55.48 -4.89 -9.65
C THR A 314 -54.59 -6.13 -9.90
N ALA A 315 -55.08 -7.31 -9.51
CA ALA A 315 -54.56 -8.66 -9.85
C ALA A 315 -55.23 -9.17 -11.15
N ARG A 316 -54.96 -10.33 -11.77
CA ARG A 316 -54.52 -11.69 -11.33
C ARG A 316 -53.57 -12.30 -12.41
N ASP A 317 -53.15 -13.58 -12.49
CA ASP A 317 -53.62 -14.91 -12.02
C ASP A 317 -52.48 -15.82 -11.52
N ALA A 318 -52.82 -17.03 -11.08
CA ALA A 318 -51.91 -17.99 -10.44
C ALA A 318 -52.18 -19.44 -10.87
N GLU A 319 -51.17 -20.30 -10.78
CA GLU A 319 -51.29 -21.68 -10.28
C GLU A 319 -49.91 -22.11 -9.71
N THR A 320 -49.76 -22.49 -8.43
CA THR A 320 -49.98 -23.82 -7.79
C THR A 320 -49.27 -24.96 -8.53
N LEU A 321 -48.42 -25.84 -7.96
CA LEU A 321 -48.33 -26.56 -6.67
C LEU A 321 -46.83 -26.90 -6.35
N SER A 322 -46.35 -27.39 -5.19
CA SER A 322 -46.94 -27.88 -3.92
C SER A 322 -45.97 -27.70 -2.73
N ALA A 323 -46.48 -27.90 -1.50
CA ALA A 323 -45.84 -27.91 -0.18
C ALA A 323 -44.65 -28.90 0.01
N GLY A 324 -43.89 -28.91 1.12
CA GLY A 324 -43.98 -28.19 2.42
C GLY A 324 -42.70 -28.41 3.27
N SER A 325 -42.38 -27.60 4.29
CA SER A 325 -42.97 -27.57 5.64
C SER A 325 -42.85 -28.93 6.38
N THR A 326 -42.36 -29.05 7.63
CA THR A 326 -42.32 -28.08 8.76
C THR A 326 -41.17 -28.43 9.75
N ALA A 327 -40.77 -27.50 10.62
CA ALA A 327 -39.79 -27.74 11.70
C ALA A 327 -40.43 -28.19 13.04
N ARG A 328 -39.64 -28.82 13.93
CA ARG A 328 -39.84 -28.86 15.41
C ARG A 328 -38.59 -29.34 16.18
N ASN A 329 -38.53 -29.05 17.48
CA ASN A 329 -37.46 -29.41 18.43
C ASN A 329 -37.77 -30.73 19.16
N GLU A 330 -36.74 -31.43 19.70
CA GLU A 330 -36.53 -31.70 21.16
C GLU A 330 -35.59 -32.90 21.47
N SER A 331 -34.51 -32.57 22.21
CA SER A 331 -33.74 -33.33 23.22
C SER A 331 -33.74 -34.88 23.37
N THR A 332 -32.51 -35.42 23.29
CA THR A 332 -31.88 -36.41 24.22
C THR A 332 -32.37 -37.86 24.35
N THR A 333 -31.54 -38.86 23.95
CA THR A 333 -30.71 -39.71 24.89
C THR A 333 -30.25 -41.07 24.28
N ARG A 334 -28.92 -41.27 24.10
CA ARG A 334 -28.20 -42.57 23.91
C ARG A 334 -28.59 -43.40 22.65
N MET A 335 -27.77 -44.33 22.13
CA MET A 335 -26.47 -44.88 22.57
C MET A 335 -25.55 -45.15 21.35
N MET A 336 -24.26 -45.36 21.63
CA MET A 336 -23.13 -45.84 20.79
C MET A 336 -23.46 -46.44 19.40
N ASP A 337 -22.73 -45.99 18.36
CA ASP A 337 -21.62 -46.80 17.83
C ASP A 337 -20.51 -45.97 17.15
N GLY A 338 -19.35 -46.59 16.89
CA GLY A 338 -18.08 -45.92 16.54
C GLY A 338 -17.83 -45.58 15.05
N PRO A 339 -16.75 -44.82 14.74
CA PRO A 339 -16.73 -43.94 13.56
C PRO A 339 -15.70 -44.32 12.47
N ASN A 340 -15.75 -43.62 11.33
CA ASN A 340 -14.62 -43.46 10.42
C ASN A 340 -14.64 -42.07 9.78
N ALA A 341 -13.81 -41.16 10.28
CA ALA A 341 -13.45 -39.90 9.64
C ALA A 341 -11.95 -39.93 9.35
N LEU A 342 -11.54 -39.63 8.11
CA LEU A 342 -10.16 -39.79 7.68
C LEU A 342 -9.35 -38.50 7.82
N GLU A 343 -8.87 -38.25 9.04
CA GLU A 343 -7.76 -37.33 9.29
C GLU A 343 -6.43 -38.05 8.99
N LYS A 344 -5.48 -37.36 8.33
CA LYS A 344 -4.18 -37.94 7.94
C LYS A 344 -3.06 -37.46 8.86
N ASP A 345 -2.76 -38.28 9.85
CA ASP A 345 -1.54 -38.16 10.66
C ASP A 345 -0.30 -38.53 9.83
N PHE A 346 0.77 -37.73 9.95
CA PHE A 346 2.07 -37.93 9.32
C PHE A 346 3.17 -38.24 10.35
N SER A 347 2.91 -39.21 11.25
CA SER A 347 3.89 -39.66 12.25
C SER A 347 4.10 -41.18 12.27
N ARG A 348 5.11 -41.66 11.53
CA ARG A 348 5.77 -42.94 11.84
C ARG A 348 7.18 -43.07 11.28
N GLN A 349 8.12 -43.36 12.18
CA GLN A 349 9.42 -43.94 11.87
C GLN A 349 9.30 -45.47 11.91
N GLU A 350 10.08 -46.18 11.09
CA GLU A 350 10.43 -47.60 11.31
C GLU A 350 11.92 -47.81 10.90
N PRO A 351 12.67 -48.79 11.47
CA PRO A 351 14.14 -48.81 11.41
C PRO A 351 14.76 -50.06 10.74
N TYR A 352 16.11 -50.10 10.73
CA TYR A 352 17.03 -51.13 10.21
C TYR A 352 17.16 -51.25 8.66
N GLY A 353 18.34 -51.51 8.08
CA GLY A 353 19.69 -51.53 8.66
C GLY A 353 20.75 -52.21 7.77
N ASN A 354 21.96 -51.61 7.67
CA ASN A 354 23.14 -52.03 6.88
C ASN A 354 22.99 -52.03 5.34
N GLY A 355 24.04 -51.72 4.57
CA GLY A 355 25.40 -51.32 4.95
C GLY A 355 26.29 -50.93 3.75
N TYR A 356 27.56 -50.62 4.03
CA TYR A 356 28.53 -49.89 3.19
C TYR A 356 28.19 -48.40 2.96
N GLY A 357 29.12 -47.45 3.08
CA GLY A 357 30.53 -47.60 3.48
C GLY A 357 31.47 -46.73 2.65
N GLY A 358 31.35 -45.41 2.73
CA GLY A 358 32.19 -44.48 1.97
C GLY A 358 32.39 -43.15 2.71
N GLN A 359 33.51 -43.01 3.39
CA GLN A 359 34.03 -41.70 3.77
C GLN A 359 34.73 -41.10 2.55
N THR A 360 34.21 -39.99 2.02
CA THR A 360 34.94 -39.10 1.11
C THR A 360 35.02 -37.72 1.75
N HIS A 361 36.20 -37.13 1.67
CA HIS A 361 36.58 -35.92 2.39
C HIS A 361 35.75 -34.68 2.02
N LEU A 362 35.75 -33.70 2.92
CA LEU A 362 35.61 -32.30 2.54
C LEU A 362 36.82 -31.90 1.69
N ASP A 363 36.66 -31.89 0.36
CA ASP A 363 37.69 -31.34 -0.53
C ASP A 363 37.73 -29.81 -0.39
N ALA A 364 38.75 -29.34 0.33
CA ALA A 364 39.01 -27.93 0.61
C ALA A 364 39.61 -27.20 -0.62
N SER A 365 38.92 -27.27 -1.76
CA SER A 365 39.35 -26.62 -3.02
C SER A 365 38.21 -26.12 -3.91
N VAL A 366 36.97 -26.03 -3.40
CA VAL A 366 35.88 -25.36 -4.13
C VAL A 366 36.00 -23.85 -3.91
N ASP A 367 36.34 -23.12 -4.97
CA ASP A 367 36.35 -21.66 -4.98
C ASP A 367 34.96 -21.10 -4.62
N SER A 368 34.96 -20.04 -3.80
CA SER A 368 33.77 -19.31 -3.37
C SER A 368 32.98 -18.73 -4.54
N GLY A 369 33.64 -18.34 -5.63
CA GLY A 369 32.97 -17.92 -6.87
C GLY A 369 32.16 -19.02 -7.55
N THR A 370 32.63 -20.27 -7.49
CA THR A 370 31.94 -21.44 -8.07
C THR A 370 30.70 -21.82 -7.27
N ALA A 371 30.78 -21.81 -5.93
CA ALA A 371 29.63 -22.03 -5.06
C ALA A 371 28.55 -20.94 -5.25
N LEU A 372 28.96 -19.68 -5.37
CA LEU A 372 28.06 -18.56 -5.66
C LEU A 372 27.29 -18.76 -6.98
N HIS A 373 27.93 -19.37 -7.98
CA HIS A 373 27.33 -19.56 -9.30
C HIS A 373 26.26 -20.66 -9.34
N GLN A 374 26.36 -21.69 -8.48
CA GLN A 374 25.32 -22.71 -8.34
C GLN A 374 24.13 -22.19 -7.54
N ILE A 375 24.37 -21.47 -6.43
CA ILE A 375 23.31 -20.84 -5.61
C ILE A 375 22.45 -19.87 -6.45
N ARG A 376 23.04 -19.21 -7.45
CA ARG A 376 22.36 -18.27 -8.35
C ARG A 376 21.38 -18.91 -9.35
N THR A 377 21.19 -20.24 -9.35
CA THR A 377 20.31 -20.95 -10.31
C THR A 377 19.17 -21.74 -9.67
N ALA A 378 19.00 -21.67 -8.34
CA ALA A 378 18.00 -22.45 -7.61
C ALA A 378 17.23 -21.57 -6.59
N GLY A 379 16.37 -20.70 -7.11
CA GLY A 379 15.46 -19.88 -6.33
C GLY A 379 14.69 -18.93 -7.24
N SER A 380 13.47 -19.31 -7.64
CA SER A 380 12.59 -18.38 -8.35
C SER A 380 12.17 -17.27 -7.39
N ILE A 381 12.52 -16.04 -7.74
CA ILE A 381 11.97 -14.86 -7.07
C ILE A 381 10.59 -14.70 -7.69
N SER A 382 9.55 -15.21 -7.02
CA SER A 382 8.17 -15.07 -7.48
C SER A 382 7.79 -13.59 -7.55
N ILE A 383 7.94 -13.00 -8.75
CA ILE A 383 7.72 -11.58 -8.99
C ILE A 383 6.25 -11.30 -8.71
N SER A 384 5.95 -10.46 -7.71
CA SER A 384 4.55 -10.11 -7.43
C SER A 384 3.94 -9.45 -8.67
N PRO A 385 2.63 -9.67 -8.96
CA PRO A 385 1.97 -9.01 -10.09
C PRO A 385 2.13 -7.49 -10.10
N GLU A 386 2.32 -6.86 -8.93
CA GLU A 386 2.55 -5.42 -8.80
C GLU A 386 3.98 -4.99 -9.20
N LEU A 387 5.00 -5.81 -8.89
CA LEU A 387 6.37 -5.59 -9.37
C LEU A 387 6.46 -5.83 -10.88
N PHE A 388 5.70 -6.81 -11.38
CA PHE A 388 5.58 -7.10 -12.80
C PHE A 388 4.88 -5.97 -13.58
N GLU A 389 3.73 -5.44 -13.11
CA GLU A 389 3.10 -4.24 -13.68
C GLU A 389 4.08 -3.07 -13.76
N LYS A 390 4.87 -2.87 -12.71
CA LYS A 390 5.80 -1.75 -12.53
C LYS A 390 6.97 -1.76 -13.51
N LEU A 391 7.32 -2.90 -14.11
CA LEU A 391 8.26 -2.96 -15.23
C LEU A 391 7.61 -2.53 -16.55
N TYR A 392 6.31 -2.77 -16.75
CA TYR A 392 5.77 -2.93 -18.09
C TYR A 392 4.53 -2.10 -18.48
N LEU A 393 3.68 -1.60 -17.57
CA LEU A 393 2.60 -0.67 -17.95
C LEU A 393 2.41 0.51 -16.99
N SER A 394 3.30 1.51 -17.14
CA SER A 394 3.24 2.83 -16.48
C SER A 394 3.60 2.83 -14.98
N PRO A 395 4.12 3.95 -14.43
CA PRO A 395 4.33 4.07 -12.99
C PRO A 395 2.98 4.00 -12.24
N PRO A 396 2.92 3.34 -11.07
CA PRO A 396 1.65 3.00 -10.43
C PRO A 396 0.90 4.22 -9.89
N ASN A 397 -0.37 4.34 -10.25
CA ASN A 397 -1.33 5.18 -9.55
C ASN A 397 -1.61 4.58 -8.16
N LYS A 398 -1.77 5.43 -7.14
CA LYS A 398 -2.21 4.99 -5.81
C LYS A 398 -3.68 4.57 -5.85
N VAL A 399 -3.94 3.28 -5.93
CA VAL A 399 -5.26 2.67 -5.74
C VAL A 399 -5.64 2.73 -4.25
N LYS A 400 -6.94 2.77 -3.94
CA LYS A 400 -7.45 2.81 -2.57
C LYS A 400 -7.77 1.39 -2.09
N GLY A 401 -6.98 0.87 -1.15
CA GLY A 401 -7.13 -0.48 -0.58
C GLY A 401 -6.53 -1.60 -1.46
N ASP A 402 -6.67 -2.85 -1.01
CA ASP A 402 -5.99 -4.04 -1.54
C ASP A 402 -6.50 -4.57 -2.90
N LEU A 403 -7.11 -3.73 -3.75
CA LEU A 403 -7.76 -4.17 -4.99
C LEU A 403 -6.84 -4.95 -5.94
N ARG A 404 -5.52 -4.68 -5.96
CA ARG A 404 -4.52 -5.43 -6.74
C ARG A 404 -4.16 -6.81 -6.16
N LYS A 405 -4.53 -7.08 -4.91
CA LYS A 405 -4.41 -8.40 -4.26
C LYS A 405 -5.73 -9.20 -4.36
N THR A 406 -6.87 -8.49 -4.44
CA THR A 406 -8.21 -9.09 -4.59
C THR A 406 -8.49 -9.58 -6.01
N PHE A 407 -7.97 -8.89 -7.04
CA PHE A 407 -8.25 -9.18 -8.44
C PHE A 407 -6.96 -9.48 -9.22
N GLY A 408 -7.00 -10.51 -10.08
CA GLY A 408 -5.90 -10.80 -11.00
C GLY A 408 -5.73 -9.72 -12.07
N ASN A 409 -4.51 -9.62 -12.62
CA ASN A 409 -4.15 -8.64 -13.64
C ASN A 409 -5.07 -8.77 -14.89
N PRO A 410 -5.82 -7.72 -15.29
CA PRO A 410 -6.78 -7.78 -16.38
C PRO A 410 -6.19 -7.42 -17.76
N THR A 411 -4.97 -6.85 -17.83
CA THR A 411 -4.28 -6.53 -19.10
C THR A 411 -4.19 -7.71 -20.07
N PRO A 412 -3.82 -8.95 -19.65
CA PRO A 412 -3.79 -10.11 -20.54
C PRO A 412 -5.13 -10.40 -21.23
N LEU A 413 -6.25 -10.16 -20.54
CA LEU A 413 -7.59 -10.40 -21.07
C LEU A 413 -7.93 -9.42 -22.20
N ALA A 414 -7.55 -8.14 -22.04
CA ALA A 414 -7.71 -7.16 -23.10
C ALA A 414 -6.71 -7.37 -24.25
N LEU A 415 -5.45 -7.73 -23.96
CA LEU A 415 -4.45 -8.02 -24.98
C LEU A 415 -4.82 -9.24 -25.84
N ILE A 416 -5.30 -10.35 -25.24
CA ILE A 416 -5.73 -11.50 -26.03
C ILE A 416 -6.98 -11.18 -26.86
N GLY A 417 -7.89 -10.36 -26.33
CA GLY A 417 -9.02 -9.81 -27.09
C GLY A 417 -8.59 -9.05 -28.34
N PHE A 418 -7.63 -8.13 -28.20
CA PHE A 418 -7.02 -7.36 -29.29
C PHE A 418 -6.27 -8.24 -30.30
N LEU A 419 -5.54 -9.25 -29.84
CA LEU A 419 -4.74 -10.12 -30.69
C LEU A 419 -5.61 -11.07 -31.52
N LEU A 420 -6.65 -11.66 -30.92
CA LEU A 420 -7.56 -12.56 -31.61
C LEU A 420 -8.51 -11.84 -32.59
N SER A 421 -8.68 -10.52 -32.50
CA SER A 421 -9.38 -9.72 -33.51
C SER A 421 -8.44 -9.15 -34.59
N LEU A 422 -7.33 -8.50 -34.21
CA LEU A 422 -6.46 -7.81 -35.17
C LEU A 422 -5.55 -8.75 -35.97
N HIS A 423 -5.06 -9.83 -35.38
CA HIS A 423 -4.11 -10.72 -36.05
C HIS A 423 -4.77 -11.49 -37.22
N PRO A 424 -6.01 -12.03 -37.12
CA PRO A 424 -6.72 -12.57 -38.27
C PRO A 424 -7.10 -11.50 -39.30
N LEU A 425 -7.43 -10.27 -38.88
CA LEU A 425 -7.73 -9.18 -39.81
C LEU A 425 -6.47 -8.76 -40.61
N SER A 426 -5.29 -8.68 -39.99
CA SER A 426 -4.06 -8.30 -40.69
C SER A 426 -3.67 -9.32 -41.77
N MET A 427 -3.75 -10.62 -41.48
CA MET A 427 -3.63 -11.70 -42.48
C MET A 427 -4.66 -11.56 -43.62
N THR A 428 -5.89 -11.18 -43.29
CA THR A 428 -6.98 -10.99 -44.26
C THR A 428 -6.76 -9.78 -45.17
N LEU A 429 -6.27 -8.66 -44.61
CA LEU A 429 -5.91 -7.46 -45.36
C LEU A 429 -4.72 -7.67 -46.30
N MET A 430 -3.78 -8.54 -45.91
CA MET A 430 -2.67 -8.99 -46.77
C MET A 430 -3.06 -10.11 -47.76
N GLY A 431 -4.34 -10.51 -47.84
CA GLY A 431 -4.83 -11.51 -48.79
C GLY A 431 -4.27 -12.92 -48.59
N TRP A 432 -3.75 -13.26 -47.41
CA TRP A 432 -3.01 -14.50 -47.18
C TRP A 432 -3.86 -15.73 -47.52
N ARG A 433 -3.32 -16.60 -48.38
CA ARG A 433 -4.00 -17.81 -48.91
C ARG A 433 -5.36 -17.55 -49.59
N GLY A 434 -5.60 -16.33 -50.07
CA GLY A 434 -6.88 -15.93 -50.68
C GLY A 434 -7.93 -15.44 -49.68
N ALA A 435 -7.54 -15.11 -48.44
CA ALA A 435 -8.42 -14.40 -47.51
C ALA A 435 -8.84 -13.02 -48.07
N GLY A 436 -10.01 -12.53 -47.66
CA GLY A 436 -10.55 -11.25 -48.16
C GLY A 436 -11.87 -10.87 -47.52
N GLY A 437 -12.73 -10.15 -48.26
CA GLY A 437 -14.07 -9.75 -47.78
C GLY A 437 -14.03 -8.81 -46.57
N SER A 438 -13.03 -7.92 -46.50
CA SER A 438 -12.82 -6.94 -45.42
C SER A 438 -12.85 -7.52 -44.00
N GLY A 439 -12.54 -8.81 -43.84
CA GLY A 439 -12.56 -9.49 -42.55
C GLY A 439 -13.94 -9.90 -42.04
N ALA A 440 -14.99 -9.91 -42.87
CA ALA A 440 -16.34 -10.32 -42.47
C ALA A 440 -16.44 -11.74 -41.91
N ALA A 441 -15.54 -12.65 -42.31
CA ALA A 441 -15.44 -14.00 -41.74
C ALA A 441 -15.12 -14.00 -40.22
N SER A 442 -14.53 -12.92 -39.71
CA SER A 442 -14.13 -12.77 -38.30
C SER A 442 -15.09 -11.89 -37.49
N THR A 443 -16.25 -11.50 -38.02
CA THR A 443 -17.17 -10.58 -37.31
C THR A 443 -17.63 -11.08 -35.94
N GLY A 444 -17.78 -12.40 -35.75
CA GLY A 444 -18.03 -12.98 -34.42
C GLY A 444 -16.88 -12.72 -33.43
N TRP A 445 -15.63 -12.85 -33.88
CA TRP A 445 -14.45 -12.55 -33.06
C TRP A 445 -14.29 -11.05 -32.78
N TYR A 446 -14.77 -10.17 -33.66
CA TYR A 446 -14.82 -8.73 -33.37
C TYR A 446 -15.81 -8.40 -32.25
N TYR A 447 -16.94 -9.11 -32.13
CA TYR A 447 -17.82 -8.98 -30.97
C TYR A 447 -17.19 -9.55 -29.69
N PHE A 448 -16.79 -10.82 -29.71
CA PHE A 448 -16.42 -11.53 -28.49
C PHE A 448 -14.98 -11.27 -28.03
N ALA A 449 -13.99 -11.36 -28.91
CA ALA A 449 -12.59 -11.09 -28.55
C ALA A 449 -12.29 -9.59 -28.62
N GLY A 450 -12.49 -8.97 -29.78
CA GLY A 450 -12.17 -7.56 -30.01
C GLY A 450 -12.99 -6.61 -29.14
N GLY A 451 -14.27 -6.87 -28.96
CA GLY A 451 -15.17 -6.05 -28.16
C GLY A 451 -15.20 -6.45 -26.68
N LEU A 452 -15.84 -7.59 -26.38
CA LEU A 452 -16.18 -7.98 -25.02
C LEU A 452 -14.94 -8.20 -24.14
N LEU A 453 -13.93 -8.97 -24.56
CA LEU A 453 -12.73 -9.18 -23.74
C LEU A 453 -11.93 -7.89 -23.51
N MET A 454 -11.85 -7.01 -24.51
CA MET A 454 -11.19 -5.70 -24.37
C MET A 454 -11.92 -4.78 -23.39
N ILE A 455 -13.26 -4.73 -23.42
CA ILE A 455 -14.05 -3.93 -22.50
C ILE A 455 -13.99 -4.51 -21.08
N LEU A 456 -14.08 -5.83 -20.91
CA LEU A 456 -13.95 -6.48 -19.60
C LEU A 456 -12.56 -6.24 -18.98
N GLY A 457 -11.49 -6.41 -19.77
CA GLY A 457 -10.14 -6.10 -19.32
C GLY A 457 -9.96 -4.62 -18.98
N GLY A 458 -10.46 -3.71 -19.83
CA GLY A 458 -10.42 -2.26 -19.58
C GLY A 458 -11.19 -1.84 -18.31
N VAL A 459 -12.36 -2.42 -18.04
CA VAL A 459 -13.09 -2.20 -16.78
C VAL A 459 -12.30 -2.73 -15.58
N GLY A 460 -11.58 -3.84 -15.73
CA GLY A 460 -10.60 -4.30 -14.74
C GLY A 460 -9.48 -3.28 -14.47
N GLU A 461 -8.88 -2.73 -15.53
CA GLU A 461 -7.86 -1.68 -15.39
C GLU A 461 -8.40 -0.42 -14.67
N TRP A 462 -9.67 -0.07 -14.89
CA TRP A 462 -10.33 1.02 -14.16
C TRP A 462 -10.48 0.73 -12.66
N ILE A 463 -10.88 -0.50 -12.31
CA ILE A 463 -10.96 -0.97 -10.90
C ILE A 463 -9.56 -0.94 -10.25
N LEU A 464 -8.51 -1.29 -10.99
CA LEU A 464 -7.11 -1.20 -10.54
C LEU A 464 -6.49 0.21 -10.68
N GLY A 465 -7.29 1.24 -11.01
CA GLY A 465 -6.83 2.64 -11.10
C GLY A 465 -5.86 2.96 -12.25
N ASN A 466 -5.69 2.04 -13.21
CA ASN A 466 -4.80 2.17 -14.36
C ASN A 466 -5.48 2.94 -15.51
N THR A 467 -5.60 4.27 -15.36
CA THR A 467 -6.34 5.14 -16.28
C THR A 467 -5.96 5.00 -17.76
N PHE A 468 -4.66 4.85 -18.07
CA PHE A 468 -4.19 4.80 -19.45
C PHE A 468 -4.51 3.45 -20.13
N PRO A 469 -4.15 2.27 -19.56
CA PRO A 469 -4.66 0.98 -20.04
C PRO A 469 -6.19 0.90 -20.17
N PHE A 470 -6.95 1.38 -19.17
CA PHE A 470 -8.42 1.46 -19.24
C PHE A 470 -8.92 2.20 -20.49
N VAL A 471 -8.42 3.42 -20.72
CA VAL A 471 -8.85 4.26 -21.85
C VAL A 471 -8.45 3.65 -23.20
N VAL A 472 -7.29 2.99 -23.28
CA VAL A 472 -6.86 2.26 -24.49
C VAL A 472 -7.78 1.05 -24.74
N PHE A 473 -7.96 0.17 -23.77
CA PHE A 473 -8.70 -1.08 -23.99
C PHE A 473 -10.19 -0.85 -24.23
N CYS A 474 -10.82 0.10 -23.53
CA CYS A 474 -12.23 0.43 -23.76
C CYS A 474 -12.46 1.12 -25.11
N SER A 475 -11.55 1.97 -25.59
CA SER A 475 -11.71 2.64 -26.90
C SER A 475 -11.52 1.68 -28.07
N PHE A 476 -10.52 0.79 -28.01
CA PHE A 476 -10.35 -0.27 -29.00
C PHE A 476 -11.46 -1.33 -28.93
N GLY A 477 -11.98 -1.63 -27.74
CA GLY A 477 -13.17 -2.48 -27.58
C GLY A 477 -14.41 -1.89 -28.25
N ALA A 478 -14.67 -0.60 -28.04
CA ALA A 478 -15.74 0.12 -28.73
C ALA A 478 -15.54 0.18 -30.26
N PHE A 479 -14.30 0.37 -30.73
CA PHE A 479 -13.95 0.28 -32.15
C PHE A 479 -14.33 -1.08 -32.75
N TRP A 480 -13.97 -2.19 -32.09
CA TRP A 480 -14.29 -3.53 -32.58
C TRP A 480 -15.78 -3.83 -32.58
N LEU A 481 -16.53 -3.41 -31.55
CA LEU A 481 -18.00 -3.53 -31.55
C LEU A 481 -18.63 -2.71 -32.68
N GLY A 482 -18.16 -1.48 -32.92
CA GLY A 482 -18.63 -0.62 -34.01
C GLY A 482 -18.33 -1.19 -35.39
N PHE A 483 -17.13 -1.73 -35.60
CA PHE A 483 -16.74 -2.40 -36.84
C PHE A 483 -17.53 -3.70 -37.06
N ALA A 484 -17.78 -4.47 -35.99
CA ALA A 484 -18.62 -5.67 -36.05
C ALA A 484 -20.07 -5.33 -36.44
N ALA A 485 -20.67 -4.32 -35.80
CA ALA A 485 -22.01 -3.83 -36.13
C ALA A 485 -22.11 -3.31 -37.57
N THR A 486 -21.09 -2.59 -38.03
CA THR A 486 -21.00 -2.09 -39.42
C THR A 486 -21.05 -3.22 -40.45
N LEU A 487 -20.47 -4.39 -40.13
CA LEU A 487 -20.45 -5.58 -40.99
C LEU A 487 -21.71 -6.46 -40.85
N GLN A 488 -22.59 -6.21 -39.88
CA GLN A 488 -23.78 -7.02 -39.63
C GLN A 488 -25.03 -6.45 -40.32
N PRO A 489 -25.74 -7.25 -41.16
CA PRO A 489 -26.96 -6.79 -41.84
C PRO A 489 -28.04 -6.23 -40.91
N PHE A 490 -28.15 -6.75 -39.69
CA PHE A 490 -29.12 -6.35 -38.68
C PHE A 490 -29.05 -4.86 -38.31
N TYR A 491 -27.84 -4.28 -38.22
CA TYR A 491 -27.66 -2.85 -37.92
C TYR A 491 -27.87 -1.95 -39.13
N ASN A 492 -28.01 -2.53 -40.33
CA ASN A 492 -28.33 -1.88 -41.60
C ASN A 492 -27.43 -0.66 -41.96
N SER A 493 -26.22 -0.58 -41.40
CA SER A 493 -25.38 0.62 -41.44
C SER A 493 -24.94 1.01 -42.85
N TYR A 494 -24.74 0.02 -43.73
CA TYR A 494 -24.49 0.24 -45.15
C TYR A 494 -25.78 0.36 -45.99
N GLY A 495 -26.92 -0.15 -45.52
CA GLY A 495 -28.16 -0.19 -46.29
C GLY A 495 -28.75 1.20 -46.58
N ALA A 496 -28.48 2.18 -45.72
CA ALA A 496 -28.80 3.59 -45.97
C ALA A 496 -28.04 4.20 -47.18
N TYR A 497 -27.01 3.52 -47.69
CA TYR A 497 -26.22 3.91 -48.84
C TYR A 497 -26.40 2.97 -50.05
N ALA A 498 -27.26 1.96 -49.94
CA ALA A 498 -27.52 1.01 -51.01
C ALA A 498 -28.49 1.59 -52.06
N ASN A 499 -28.38 1.10 -53.30
CA ASN A 499 -29.41 1.38 -54.31
C ASN A 499 -30.67 0.57 -53.98
N ALA A 500 -31.83 1.23 -53.87
CA ALA A 500 -33.10 0.63 -53.47
C ALA A 500 -33.56 -0.56 -54.35
N ASN A 501 -33.01 -0.71 -55.56
CA ASN A 501 -33.32 -1.80 -56.49
C ASN A 501 -32.31 -2.96 -56.47
N VAL A 502 -31.36 -2.97 -55.52
CA VAL A 502 -30.25 -3.94 -55.46
C VAL A 502 -30.06 -4.49 -54.05
N ALA A 503 -29.39 -5.63 -53.90
CA ALA A 503 -29.03 -6.19 -52.60
C ALA A 503 -28.28 -5.15 -51.73
N GLY A 504 -28.73 -4.98 -50.48
CA GLY A 504 -28.29 -3.91 -49.59
C GLY A 504 -26.78 -3.86 -49.34
N SER A 505 -26.07 -4.99 -49.46
CA SER A 505 -24.62 -5.07 -49.34
C SER A 505 -23.85 -4.17 -50.32
N THR A 506 -24.45 -3.76 -51.45
CA THR A 506 -23.83 -2.79 -52.38
C THR A 506 -23.58 -1.41 -51.76
N GLY A 507 -24.26 -1.08 -50.65
CA GLY A 507 -23.95 0.13 -49.88
C GLY A 507 -22.51 0.18 -49.34
N LEU A 508 -21.88 -0.99 -49.11
CA LEU A 508 -20.47 -1.11 -48.73
C LEU A 508 -19.51 -0.56 -49.78
N GLU A 509 -19.90 -0.58 -51.05
CA GLU A 509 -19.10 -0.11 -52.20
C GLU A 509 -19.37 1.37 -52.54
N SER A 510 -20.35 1.99 -51.88
CA SER A 510 -20.75 3.37 -52.16
C SER A 510 -19.69 4.39 -51.71
N VAL A 511 -19.58 5.49 -52.47
CA VAL A 511 -18.68 6.61 -52.17
C VAL A 511 -18.94 7.17 -50.76
N GLY A 512 -20.21 7.38 -50.40
CA GLY A 512 -20.61 7.97 -49.11
C GLY A 512 -20.24 7.10 -47.91
N PHE A 513 -20.44 5.79 -48.00
CA PHE A 513 -20.09 4.85 -46.93
C PHE A 513 -18.57 4.73 -46.75
N ASN A 514 -17.83 4.60 -47.86
CA ASN A 514 -16.36 4.50 -47.84
C ASN A 514 -15.71 5.78 -47.27
N VAL A 515 -16.19 6.97 -47.65
CA VAL A 515 -15.73 8.24 -47.06
C VAL A 515 -16.08 8.35 -45.57
N GLY A 516 -17.27 7.91 -45.17
CA GLY A 516 -17.69 7.88 -43.76
C GLY A 516 -16.76 7.01 -42.89
N LEU A 517 -16.46 5.79 -43.33
CA LEU A 517 -15.51 4.92 -42.64
C LEU A 517 -14.09 5.50 -42.64
N ALA A 518 -13.64 6.09 -43.74
CA ALA A 518 -12.32 6.73 -43.79
C ALA A 518 -12.18 7.84 -42.73
N TYR A 519 -13.18 8.69 -42.56
CA TYR A 519 -13.15 9.76 -41.54
C TYR A 519 -13.08 9.19 -40.11
N PHE A 520 -13.82 8.11 -39.81
CA PHE A 520 -13.70 7.42 -38.52
C PHE A 520 -12.30 6.82 -38.30
N LEU A 521 -11.70 6.23 -39.34
CA LEU A 521 -10.35 5.68 -39.28
C LEU A 521 -9.27 6.76 -39.13
N ILE A 522 -9.47 7.97 -39.68
CA ILE A 522 -8.60 9.13 -39.40
C ILE A 522 -8.68 9.53 -37.92
N MET A 523 -9.87 9.56 -37.33
CA MET A 523 -10.04 9.84 -35.90
C MET A 523 -9.36 8.76 -35.03
N MET A 524 -9.45 7.48 -35.40
CA MET A 524 -8.69 6.41 -34.74
C MET A 524 -7.17 6.57 -34.90
N GLY A 525 -6.68 7.03 -36.06
CA GLY A 525 -5.28 7.37 -36.27
C GLY A 525 -4.79 8.51 -35.37
N LEU A 526 -5.61 9.56 -35.19
CA LEU A 526 -5.33 10.66 -34.26
C LEU A 526 -5.36 10.19 -32.79
N LEU A 527 -6.28 9.30 -32.43
CA LEU A 527 -6.32 8.69 -31.09
C LEU A 527 -5.06 7.85 -30.82
N CYS A 528 -4.61 7.06 -31.81
CA CYS A 528 -3.36 6.31 -31.74
C CYS A 528 -2.14 7.24 -31.64
N LEU A 529 -2.16 8.43 -32.23
CA LEU A 529 -1.08 9.41 -32.10
C LEU A 529 -1.00 9.98 -30.67
N VAL A 530 -2.15 10.22 -30.02
CA VAL A 530 -2.18 10.59 -28.58
C VAL A 530 -1.61 9.45 -27.73
N TYR A 531 -2.03 8.21 -27.97
CA TYR A 531 -1.53 7.04 -27.25
C TYR A 531 -0.03 6.79 -27.49
N LEU A 532 0.46 7.03 -28.71
CA LEU A 532 1.88 7.00 -29.05
C LEU A 532 2.67 7.99 -28.18
N ILE A 533 2.24 9.25 -28.09
CA ILE A 533 2.87 10.27 -27.25
C ILE A 533 2.86 9.86 -25.76
N CYS A 534 1.74 9.33 -25.26
CA CYS A 534 1.65 8.83 -23.88
C CYS A 534 2.59 7.62 -23.62
N SER A 535 2.73 6.72 -24.59
CA SER A 535 3.52 5.48 -24.47
C SER A 535 5.04 5.69 -24.39
N ILE A 536 5.55 6.86 -24.79
CA ILE A 536 6.99 7.22 -24.72
C ILE A 536 7.58 7.02 -23.31
N ARG A 537 6.77 7.11 -22.25
CA ARG A 537 7.20 6.92 -20.85
C ARG A 537 6.94 5.52 -20.27
N THR A 538 6.66 4.53 -21.12
CA THR A 538 6.33 3.16 -20.72
C THR A 538 7.46 2.20 -21.11
N ASN A 539 7.23 1.28 -22.04
CA ASN A 539 8.25 0.38 -22.58
C ASN A 539 8.30 0.44 -24.11
N LEU A 540 9.40 -0.02 -24.70
CA LEU A 540 9.65 0.06 -26.15
C LEU A 540 8.64 -0.73 -26.96
N ILE A 541 8.25 -1.94 -26.51
CA ILE A 541 7.33 -2.81 -27.26
C ILE A 541 5.90 -2.22 -27.28
N PHE A 542 5.48 -1.57 -26.20
CA PHE A 542 4.18 -0.89 -26.12
C PHE A 542 4.18 0.44 -26.89
N PHE A 543 5.31 1.15 -26.94
CA PHE A 543 5.50 2.27 -27.86
C PHE A 543 5.41 1.82 -29.33
N LEU A 544 6.06 0.69 -29.67
CA LEU A 544 6.05 0.14 -31.03
C LEU A 544 4.64 -0.23 -31.51
N ILE A 545 3.76 -0.73 -30.62
CA ILE A 545 2.34 -0.99 -30.93
C ILE A 545 1.64 0.25 -31.50
N PHE A 546 1.77 1.41 -30.85
CA PHE A 546 1.15 2.64 -31.36
C PHE A 546 1.91 3.23 -32.55
N PHE A 547 3.24 3.06 -32.59
CA PHE A 547 4.08 3.50 -33.70
C PHE A 547 3.72 2.79 -35.02
N THR A 548 3.27 1.54 -34.97
CA THR A 548 2.75 0.81 -36.15
C THR A 548 1.25 1.01 -36.38
N LEU A 549 0.44 1.25 -35.33
CA LEU A 549 -1.00 1.54 -35.49
C LEU A 549 -1.29 2.90 -36.16
N VAL A 550 -0.53 3.96 -35.85
CA VAL A 550 -0.71 5.28 -36.49
C VAL A 550 -0.64 5.21 -38.02
N PRO A 551 0.42 4.65 -38.66
CA PRO A 551 0.45 4.46 -40.11
C PRO A 551 -0.57 3.43 -40.59
N ALA A 552 -0.87 2.37 -39.82
CA ALA A 552 -1.90 1.40 -40.20
C ALA A 552 -3.29 2.04 -40.37
N PHE A 553 -3.74 2.85 -39.42
CA PHE A 553 -5.02 3.57 -39.52
C PHE A 553 -5.01 4.61 -40.64
N GLY A 554 -3.89 5.32 -40.85
CA GLY A 554 -3.72 6.24 -41.98
C GLY A 554 -3.80 5.53 -43.35
N LEU A 555 -3.19 4.34 -43.47
CA LEU A 555 -3.23 3.52 -44.69
C LEU A 555 -4.62 2.88 -44.91
N LEU A 556 -5.31 2.44 -43.85
CA LEU A 556 -6.71 1.99 -43.93
C LEU A 556 -7.63 3.13 -44.40
N ALA A 557 -7.57 4.31 -43.77
CA ALA A 557 -8.34 5.47 -44.21
C ALA A 557 -8.01 5.83 -45.67
N GLY A 558 -6.73 5.80 -46.04
CA GLY A 558 -6.28 5.97 -47.42
C GLY A 558 -6.90 4.94 -48.38
N SER A 559 -6.98 3.66 -47.99
CA SER A 559 -7.64 2.61 -48.78
C SER A 559 -9.10 2.94 -49.04
N TYR A 560 -9.89 3.22 -48.00
CA TYR A 560 -11.30 3.59 -48.13
C TYR A 560 -11.50 4.86 -48.98
N LEU A 561 -10.64 5.88 -48.86
CA LEU A 561 -10.68 7.06 -49.73
C LEU A 561 -10.32 6.74 -51.19
N GLN A 562 -9.36 5.86 -51.46
CA GLN A 562 -9.04 5.49 -52.86
C GLN A 562 -10.11 4.56 -53.45
N ALA A 563 -10.79 3.74 -52.65
CA ALA A 563 -11.96 2.95 -53.05
C ALA A 563 -13.12 3.88 -53.45
N ALA A 564 -13.43 4.89 -52.63
CA ALA A 564 -14.41 5.93 -52.93
C ALA A 564 -14.10 6.72 -54.22
N ASN A 565 -12.81 6.87 -54.56
CA ASN A 565 -12.34 7.47 -55.81
C ASN A 565 -12.30 6.49 -57.01
N GLY A 566 -12.86 5.27 -56.88
CA GLY A 566 -12.86 4.23 -57.92
C GLY A 566 -11.51 3.58 -58.20
N ARG A 567 -10.46 3.90 -57.41
CA ARG A 567 -9.08 3.44 -57.62
C ARG A 567 -8.80 2.14 -56.87
N ALA A 568 -9.62 1.12 -57.13
CA ALA A 568 -9.61 -0.16 -56.42
C ALA A 568 -8.21 -0.81 -56.31
N ALA A 569 -7.40 -0.78 -57.36
CA ALA A 569 -6.04 -1.34 -57.36
C ALA A 569 -5.05 -0.58 -56.45
N LEU A 570 -5.29 0.70 -56.16
CA LEU A 570 -4.52 1.47 -55.18
C LEU A 570 -5.08 1.25 -53.76
N ALA A 571 -6.40 1.18 -53.61
CA ALA A 571 -7.04 0.87 -52.34
C ALA A 571 -6.58 -0.49 -51.80
N ALA A 572 -6.55 -1.53 -52.65
CA ALA A 572 -6.05 -2.86 -52.30
C ALA A 572 -4.61 -2.82 -51.76
N LYS A 573 -3.69 -2.10 -52.42
CA LYS A 573 -2.30 -1.94 -51.97
C LYS A 573 -2.17 -1.17 -50.65
N LEU A 574 -3.04 -0.20 -50.40
CA LEU A 574 -3.09 0.53 -49.13
C LEU A 574 -3.65 -0.34 -48.00
N ALA A 575 -4.64 -1.20 -48.29
CA ALA A 575 -5.15 -2.21 -47.35
C ALA A 575 -4.09 -3.28 -47.02
N GLU A 576 -3.38 -3.80 -48.03
CA GLU A 576 -2.27 -4.74 -47.88
C GLU A 576 -1.14 -4.15 -47.01
N ALA A 577 -0.71 -2.93 -47.31
CA ALA A 577 0.29 -2.22 -46.51
C ALA A 577 -0.17 -1.97 -45.06
N ALA A 578 -1.43 -1.58 -44.86
CA ALA A 578 -1.99 -1.46 -43.51
C ALA A 578 -2.05 -2.81 -42.78
N GLY A 579 -2.37 -3.89 -43.49
CA GLY A 579 -2.31 -5.26 -43.00
C GLY A 579 -0.92 -5.61 -42.50
N ALA A 580 0.14 -5.28 -43.25
CA ALA A 580 1.52 -5.48 -42.81
C ALA A 580 1.87 -4.70 -41.53
N PHE A 581 1.48 -3.43 -41.41
CA PHE A 581 1.67 -2.67 -40.16
C PHE A 581 0.89 -3.27 -38.99
N CYS A 582 -0.39 -3.62 -39.18
CA CYS A 582 -1.20 -4.31 -38.17
C CYS A 582 -0.60 -5.66 -37.75
N PHE A 583 0.02 -6.40 -38.67
CA PHE A 583 0.70 -7.65 -38.37
C PHE A 583 1.88 -7.43 -37.43
N VAL A 584 2.73 -6.42 -37.69
CA VAL A 584 3.82 -6.03 -36.80
C VAL A 584 3.29 -5.57 -35.44
N THR A 585 2.20 -4.79 -35.39
CA THR A 585 1.51 -4.45 -34.14
C THR A 585 1.15 -5.70 -33.34
N CYS A 586 0.59 -6.73 -34.00
CA CYS A 586 0.23 -7.97 -33.33
C CYS A 586 1.44 -8.81 -32.91
N LEU A 587 2.58 -8.76 -33.61
CA LEU A 587 3.81 -9.39 -33.13
C LEU A 587 4.31 -8.74 -31.82
N CYS A 588 4.30 -7.41 -31.75
CA CYS A 588 4.61 -6.68 -30.51
C CYS A 588 3.61 -7.03 -29.41
N GLY A 589 2.31 -7.06 -29.71
CA GLY A 589 1.27 -7.45 -28.75
C GLY A 589 1.40 -8.89 -28.26
N TRP A 590 1.72 -9.86 -29.12
CA TRP A 590 2.00 -11.24 -28.73
C TRP A 590 3.23 -11.35 -27.83
N TYR A 591 4.27 -10.55 -28.07
CA TYR A 591 5.46 -10.50 -27.22
C TYR A 591 5.14 -9.98 -25.80
N ILE A 592 4.33 -8.91 -25.69
CA ILE A 592 3.83 -8.42 -24.39
C ILE A 592 2.95 -9.49 -23.71
N PHE A 593 1.99 -10.07 -24.44
CA PHE A 593 1.11 -11.10 -23.89
C PHE A 593 1.90 -12.31 -23.36
N LEU A 594 2.89 -12.79 -24.11
CA LEU A 594 3.77 -13.87 -23.69
C LEU A 594 4.58 -13.48 -22.43
N ALA A 595 5.16 -12.28 -22.37
CA ALA A 595 5.89 -11.80 -21.20
C ALA A 595 5.02 -11.80 -19.94
N ILE A 596 3.75 -11.38 -20.03
CA ILE A 596 2.82 -11.41 -18.89
C ILE A 596 2.40 -12.83 -18.53
N MET A 597 2.14 -13.69 -19.52
CA MET A 597 1.73 -15.07 -19.27
C MET A 597 2.85 -15.95 -18.70
N LEU A 598 4.12 -15.66 -19.00
CA LEU A 598 5.27 -16.33 -18.37
C LEU A 598 5.45 -15.86 -16.91
N ALA A 599 5.41 -14.54 -16.66
CA ALA A 599 5.59 -14.00 -15.31
C ALA A 599 4.44 -14.36 -14.35
N SER A 600 3.19 -14.39 -14.83
CA SER A 600 2.01 -14.76 -14.02
C SER A 600 1.97 -16.22 -13.56
N VAL A 601 2.89 -17.07 -14.03
CA VAL A 601 3.06 -18.47 -13.58
C VAL A 601 4.45 -18.75 -13.00
N ASP A 602 5.22 -17.70 -12.64
CA ASP A 602 6.61 -17.78 -12.14
C ASP A 602 7.55 -18.58 -13.07
N PHE A 603 7.38 -18.43 -14.39
CA PHE A 603 8.23 -19.14 -15.36
C PHE A 603 9.62 -18.49 -15.45
N PRO A 604 10.73 -19.26 -15.44
CA PRO A 604 12.10 -18.74 -15.31
C PRO A 604 12.70 -18.13 -16.60
N LEU A 605 11.90 -17.39 -17.38
CA LEU A 605 12.32 -16.70 -18.60
C LEU A 605 11.75 -15.28 -18.65
N ASP A 606 12.56 -14.31 -18.22
CA ASP A 606 12.27 -12.89 -18.36
C ASP A 606 12.40 -12.44 -19.82
N LEU A 607 11.31 -11.96 -20.42
CA LEU A 607 11.29 -11.36 -21.76
C LEU A 607 11.38 -9.82 -21.65
N PRO A 608 12.47 -9.18 -22.08
CA PRO A 608 12.67 -7.74 -21.87
C PRO A 608 11.79 -6.90 -22.82
N LEU A 609 10.87 -6.09 -22.28
CA LEU A 609 10.14 -5.07 -23.06
C LEU A 609 10.88 -3.72 -23.21
N VAL A 610 12.03 -3.54 -22.54
CA VAL A 610 12.89 -2.33 -22.52
C VAL A 610 12.18 -1.07 -21.98
N ASP A 611 12.50 -0.67 -20.75
CA ASP A 611 11.94 0.53 -20.11
C ASP A 611 12.39 1.84 -20.80
N LEU A 612 11.44 2.72 -21.07
CA LEU A 612 11.66 4.06 -21.64
C LEU A 612 11.40 5.20 -20.63
N SER A 613 11.03 4.90 -19.39
CA SER A 613 10.74 5.89 -18.33
C SER A 613 11.89 6.87 -18.09
N SER A 614 13.13 6.40 -18.29
CA SER A 614 14.39 7.15 -18.17
C SER A 614 14.63 8.16 -19.30
N VAL A 615 14.08 7.92 -20.50
CA VAL A 615 14.29 8.75 -21.71
C VAL A 615 13.56 10.09 -21.57
N VAL A 616 12.40 10.11 -20.90
CA VAL A 616 11.63 11.32 -20.62
C VAL A 616 11.29 11.36 -19.14
N LYS A 617 12.04 12.17 -18.36
CA LYS A 617 11.75 12.44 -16.94
C LYS A 617 10.31 12.95 -16.75
N GLY A 618 9.61 12.41 -15.76
CA GLY A 618 8.23 12.74 -15.43
C GLY A 618 8.09 14.13 -14.79
N ALA A 619 6.88 14.69 -14.80
CA ALA A 619 6.60 15.99 -14.19
C ALA A 619 6.98 16.04 -12.69
N SER A 620 6.75 14.95 -11.96
CA SER A 620 7.13 14.77 -10.54
C SER A 620 8.63 14.64 -10.30
N GLU A 621 9.42 14.45 -11.36
CA GLU A 621 10.89 14.32 -11.31
C GLU A 621 11.54 15.62 -11.77
N LYS A 622 11.00 16.25 -12.83
CA LYS A 622 11.37 17.62 -13.22
C LYS A 622 11.15 18.60 -12.07
N ARG A 623 9.97 18.59 -11.43
CA ARG A 623 9.69 19.41 -10.23
C ARG A 623 10.57 19.12 -9.01
N LYS A 624 11.39 18.06 -9.00
CA LYS A 624 12.44 17.86 -7.98
C LYS A 624 13.76 18.53 -8.38
N VAL A 625 14.05 18.60 -9.68
CA VAL A 625 15.20 19.35 -10.24
C VAL A 625 14.91 20.85 -10.20
N ASP A 626 13.70 21.28 -10.60
CA ASP A 626 13.22 22.67 -10.57
C ASP A 626 13.04 23.24 -9.13
N HIS A 627 13.48 22.48 -8.11
CA HIS A 627 13.53 22.84 -6.68
C HIS A 627 14.91 22.53 -6.06
N MET A 628 15.93 22.29 -6.90
CA MET A 628 17.35 22.11 -6.54
C MET A 628 18.27 23.10 -7.27
N GLU A 629 17.74 23.85 -8.24
CA GLU A 629 18.26 25.13 -8.76
C GLU A 629 17.52 26.31 -8.09
#